data_AF-R9QYQ1-F1
#
_entry.id   AF-R9QYQ1-F1
#
_cell.length_a   1.000
_cell.length_b   1.000
_cell.length_c   1.000
_cell.angle_alpha   90.00
_cell.angle_beta   90.00
_cell.angle_gamma   90.00
#
_symmetry.space_group_name_H-M   'P 1'
#
loop_
_entity.id
_entity.type
_entity.pdbx_description
1 polymer ?
#
loop_
_entity_poly.entity_id
_entity_poly.type
_entity_poly.pdbx_seq_one_letter_code
_entity_poly.pdbx_strand_id
1 'polypeptide(L)'
;ITDLDEELQKSDLWTNEKIRNDVLEDALPSLLLRKIGLKTIVSRVPNSYLRAIFGSYLASRFVYEFGSEPSQFAFFDFMTKRMAKLNG
;
A
#
# COMPACT_ATOMS: atom_id res chain seq x y z
N ILE A 1 -3.92 -2.55 14.31
CA ILE A 1 -4.19 -2.40 12.84
C ILE A 1 -4.48 -0.94 12.50
N THR A 2 -5.37 -0.26 13.24
CA THR A 2 -5.78 1.13 12.99
C THR A 2 -4.64 2.14 13.00
N ASP A 3 -3.73 2.05 13.99
CA ASP A 3 -2.72 3.10 14.17
C ASP A 3 -1.65 3.06 13.05
N LEU A 4 -1.21 1.86 12.68
CA LEU A 4 -0.29 1.66 11.55
C LEU A 4 -0.90 2.10 10.22
N ASP A 5 -2.18 1.81 9.99
CA ASP A 5 -2.89 2.27 8.78
C ASP A 5 -2.86 3.80 8.69
N GLU A 6 -3.20 4.51 9.77
CA GLU A 6 -3.17 5.97 9.81
C GLU A 6 -1.77 6.55 9.59
N GLU A 7 -0.73 5.95 10.17
CA GLU A 7 0.66 6.36 9.95
C GLU A 7 1.06 6.19 8.48
N LEU A 8 0.69 5.05 7.86
CA LEU A 8 1.00 4.78 6.47
C LEU A 8 0.27 5.70 5.50
N GLN A 9 -0.98 6.04 5.80
CA GLN A 9 -1.76 7.03 5.05
C GLN A 9 -1.09 8.41 5.01
N LYS A 10 -0.34 8.78 6.06
CA LYS A 10 0.34 10.08 6.19
C LYS A 10 1.83 10.02 5.82
N SER A 11 2.39 8.82 5.67
CA SER A 11 3.82 8.63 5.42
C SER A 11 4.29 9.12 4.05
N ASP A 12 5.59 9.39 3.96
CA ASP A 12 6.26 9.71 2.68
C ASP A 12 6.23 8.56 1.67
N LEU A 13 5.95 7.32 2.11
CA LEU A 13 5.79 6.18 1.20
C LEU A 13 4.68 6.42 0.17
N TRP A 14 3.63 7.15 0.55
CA TRP A 14 2.56 7.54 -0.38
C TRP A 14 3.04 8.48 -1.49
N THR A 15 4.04 9.33 -1.21
CA THR A 15 4.56 10.30 -2.18
C THR A 15 5.39 9.64 -3.27
N ASN A 16 5.94 8.45 -2.99
CA ASN A 16 6.64 7.65 -3.97
C ASN A 16 5.63 6.98 -4.92
N GLU A 17 5.49 7.56 -6.11
CA GLU A 17 4.54 7.09 -7.12
C GLU A 17 4.74 5.62 -7.52
N LYS A 18 5.98 5.13 -7.53
CA LYS A 18 6.28 3.74 -7.88
C LYS A 18 5.71 2.77 -6.83
N ILE A 19 5.96 3.03 -5.55
CA ILE A 19 5.41 2.23 -4.45
C ILE A 19 3.88 2.35 -4.44
N ARG A 20 3.38 3.59 -4.53
CA ARG A 20 1.94 3.86 -4.50
C ARG A 20 1.21 3.07 -5.57
N ASN A 21 1.68 3.13 -6.81
CA ASN A 21 1.02 2.47 -7.92
C ASN A 21 1.07 0.95 -7.79
N ASP A 22 2.20 0.37 -7.38
CA ASP A 22 2.34 -1.07 -7.13
C ASP A 22 1.42 -1.56 -6.01
N VAL A 23 1.38 -0.84 -4.89
CA VAL A 23 0.49 -1.19 -3.77
C VAL A 23 -0.97 -1.07 -4.18
N LEU A 24 -1.35 -0.03 -4.92
CA LEU A 24 -2.72 0.13 -5.40
C LEU A 24 -3.09 -0.94 -6.44
N GLU A 25 -2.16 -1.36 -7.28
CA GLU A 25 -2.40 -2.45 -8.25
C GLU A 25 -2.65 -3.79 -7.55
N ASP A 26 -1.90 -4.07 -6.49
CA ASP A 26 -2.12 -5.25 -5.64
C ASP A 26 -3.42 -5.16 -4.80
N ALA A 27 -3.78 -3.96 -4.34
CA ALA A 27 -4.93 -3.74 -3.46
C ALA A 27 -6.27 -3.66 -4.21
N LEU A 28 -6.25 -3.21 -5.47
CA LEU A 28 -7.46 -3.03 -6.27
C LEU A 28 -7.90 -4.34 -6.95
N PRO A 29 -9.21 -4.60 -7.08
CA PRO A 29 -9.71 -5.76 -7.80
C PRO A 29 -9.20 -5.83 -9.25
N SER A 30 -8.65 -6.98 -9.65
CA SER A 30 -8.11 -7.22 -11.00
C SER A 30 -9.11 -6.96 -12.13
N LEU A 31 -10.41 -7.19 -11.87
CA LEU A 31 -11.48 -6.87 -12.82
C LEU A 31 -11.59 -5.38 -13.11
N LEU A 32 -11.46 -4.52 -12.09
CA LEU A 32 -11.50 -3.06 -12.24
C LEU A 32 -10.24 -2.56 -12.96
N LEU A 33 -9.08 -3.09 -12.57
CA LEU A 33 -7.81 -2.78 -13.23
C LEU A 33 -7.87 -3.12 -14.73
N ARG A 34 -8.36 -4.31 -15.09
CA ARG A 34 -8.49 -4.72 -16.50
C ARG A 34 -9.51 -3.90 -17.29
N LYS A 35 -10.61 -3.47 -16.67
CA LYS A 35 -11.68 -2.73 -17.38
C LYS A 35 -11.41 -1.23 -17.50
N ILE A 36 -10.78 -0.63 -16.49
CA ILE A 36 -10.69 0.83 -16.34
C ILE A 36 -9.24 1.32 -16.43
N GLY A 37 -8.28 0.49 -15.97
CA GLY A 37 -6.88 0.83 -15.86
C GLY A 37 -6.54 1.61 -14.58
N LEU A 38 -5.36 1.35 -14.02
CA LEU A 38 -4.91 1.96 -12.77
C LEU A 38 -4.90 3.50 -12.83
N LYS A 39 -4.32 4.08 -13.89
CA LYS A 39 -4.21 5.54 -14.06
C LYS A 39 -5.57 6.24 -14.03
N THR A 40 -6.59 5.63 -14.65
CA THR A 40 -7.95 6.17 -14.69
C THR A 40 -8.64 6.06 -13.34
N ILE A 41 -8.40 4.98 -12.59
CA ILE A 41 -8.94 4.83 -11.23
C ILE A 41 -8.32 5.88 -10.32
N VAL A 42 -6.99 6.04 -10.34
CA VAL A 42 -6.27 7.01 -9.51
C VAL A 42 -6.70 8.45 -9.81
N SER A 43 -7.03 8.79 -11.07
CA SER A 43 -7.49 10.15 -11.40
C SER A 43 -8.94 10.45 -11.03
N ARG A 44 -9.79 9.42 -10.87
CA ARG A 44 -11.22 9.57 -10.58
C ARG A 44 -11.56 9.43 -9.10
N VAL A 45 -10.79 8.62 -8.37
CA VAL A 45 -11.04 8.35 -6.95
C VAL A 45 -10.39 9.46 -6.10
N PRO A 46 -11.11 10.01 -5.10
CA PRO A 46 -10.52 11.03 -4.25
C PRO A 46 -9.30 10.50 -3.48
N ASN A 47 -8.30 11.37 -3.33
CA ASN A 47 -7.00 11.02 -2.74
C ASN A 47 -7.12 10.38 -1.33
N SER A 48 -8.09 10.81 -0.53
CA SER A 48 -8.34 10.26 0.81
C SER A 48 -8.69 8.76 0.77
N TYR A 49 -9.50 8.33 -0.19
CA TYR A 49 -9.84 6.91 -0.35
C TYR A 49 -8.65 6.09 -0.82
N LEU A 50 -7.87 6.62 -1.77
CA LEU A 50 -6.68 5.91 -2.25
C LEU A 50 -5.64 5.73 -1.14
N ARG A 51 -5.46 6.76 -0.29
CA ARG A 51 -4.62 6.66 0.91
C ARG A 51 -5.14 5.59 1.86
N ALA A 52 -6.45 5.59 2.15
CA ALA A 52 -7.03 4.59 3.04
C ALA A 52 -6.87 3.15 2.51
N ILE A 53 -7.06 2.93 1.21
CA ILE A 53 -6.82 1.63 0.56
C ILE A 53 -5.35 1.23 0.72
N PHE A 54 -4.43 2.16 0.45
CA PHE A 54 -3.00 1.93 0.55
C PHE A 54 -2.56 1.56 1.98
N GLY A 55 -2.95 2.36 2.97
CA GLY A 55 -2.59 2.13 4.36
C GLY A 55 -3.19 0.83 4.89
N SER A 56 -4.48 0.59 4.62
CA SER A 56 -5.18 -0.61 5.07
C SER A 56 -4.60 -1.88 4.45
N TYR A 57 -4.26 -1.85 3.16
CA TYR A 57 -3.64 -2.98 2.48
C TYR A 57 -2.26 -3.32 3.06
N LEU A 58 -1.39 -2.32 3.24
CA LEU A 58 -0.06 -2.54 3.80
C LEU A 58 -0.13 -2.99 5.27
N ALA A 59 -0.94 -2.31 6.09
CA ALA A 59 -1.09 -2.63 7.50
C ALA A 59 -1.65 -4.04 7.70
N SER A 60 -2.67 -4.45 6.92
CA SER A 60 -3.23 -5.80 7.00
C SER A 60 -2.21 -6.85 6.60
N ARG A 61 -1.52 -6.71 5.46
CA ARG A 61 -0.48 -7.66 5.02
C ARG A 61 0.66 -7.79 6.02
N PHE A 62 1.11 -6.65 6.56
CA PHE A 62 2.16 -6.62 7.55
C PHE A 62 1.76 -7.35 8.84
N VAL A 63 0.58 -7.09 9.39
CA VAL A 63 0.09 -7.76 10.61
C VAL A 63 -0.11 -9.26 10.39
N TYR A 64 -0.56 -9.68 9.20
CA TYR A 64 -0.65 -11.12 8.89
C TYR A 64 0.71 -11.80 8.74
N GLU A 65 1.75 -11.09 8.30
CA GLU A 65 3.09 -11.66 8.12
C GLU A 65 3.94 -11.63 9.42
N PHE A 66 3.80 -10.58 10.23
CA PHE A 66 4.66 -10.34 11.41
C PHE A 66 3.93 -10.42 12.75
N GLY A 67 2.61 -10.61 12.76
CA GLY A 67 1.80 -10.72 13.97
C GLY A 67 1.36 -9.38 14.56
N SER A 68 0.87 -9.43 15.80
CA SER A 68 0.13 -8.33 16.45
C SER A 68 1.01 -7.22 17.07
N GLU A 69 2.29 -7.52 17.39
CA GLU A 69 3.25 -6.55 17.96
C GLU A 69 4.52 -6.43 17.11
N PRO A 70 4.41 -5.94 15.88
CA PRO A 70 5.56 -5.84 15.01
C PRO A 70 6.36 -4.56 15.30
N SER A 71 7.69 -4.68 15.34
CA SER A 71 8.59 -3.55 15.56
C SER A 71 8.78 -2.68 14.31
N GLN A 72 9.29 -1.46 14.47
CA GLN A 72 9.68 -0.61 13.33
C GLN A 72 10.69 -1.29 12.39
N PHE A 73 11.58 -2.12 12.94
CA PHE A 73 12.52 -2.93 12.17
C PHE A 73 11.81 -3.97 11.30
N ALA A 74 10.79 -4.65 11.84
CA ALA A 74 9.98 -5.59 11.06
C ALA A 74 9.29 -4.87 9.88
N PHE A 75 8.80 -3.66 10.11
CA PHE A 75 8.18 -2.86 9.05
C PHE A 75 9.19 -2.45 7.97
N PHE A 76 10.41 -2.06 8.38
CA PHE A 76 11.49 -1.76 7.45
C PHE A 76 11.86 -2.97 6.59
N ASP A 77 12.00 -4.15 7.18
CA ASP A 77 12.27 -5.40 6.45
C ASP A 77 11.14 -5.75 5.48
N PHE A 78 9.89 -5.60 5.90
CA PHE A 78 8.71 -5.80 5.06
C PHE A 78 8.75 -4.90 3.81
N MET A 79 8.98 -3.60 4.01
CA MET A 79 9.05 -2.65 2.90
C MET A 79 10.28 -2.87 2.02
N THR A 80 11.42 -3.26 2.60
CA THR A 80 12.65 -3.56 1.85
C THR A 80 12.46 -4.75 0.90
N LYS A 81 11.81 -5.83 1.38
CA LYS A 81 11.45 -6.98 0.54
C LYS A 81 10.54 -6.55 -0.62
N ARG A 82 9.55 -5.71 -0.35
CA ARG A 82 8.64 -5.19 -1.38
C ARG A 82 9.37 -4.36 -2.43
N MET A 83 10.26 -3.48 -2.00
CA MET A 83 11.08 -2.64 -2.88
C MET A 83 12.03 -3.45 -3.76
N ALA A 84 12.59 -4.54 -3.24
CA ALA A 84 13.40 -5.45 -4.04
C ALA A 84 12.61 -6.07 -5.19
N LYS A 85 11.35 -6.46 -4.95
CA LYS A 85 10.44 -6.99 -5.99
C LYS A 85 10.12 -5.97 -7.10
N LEU A 86 10.11 -4.68 -6.77
CA LEU A 86 9.83 -3.57 -7.69
C LEU A 86 11.01 -3.24 -8.63
N ASN A 87 12.22 -3.65 -8.29
CA ASN A 87 13.44 -3.33 -9.02
C ASN A 87 14.02 -4.54 -9.77
N GLY A 88 13.41 -5.72 -9.62
CA GLY A 88 13.74 -6.94 -10.33
C GLY A 88 12.96 -7.12 -11.62
#